data_AF-A0A925TCR0-F1
#
_entry.id   AF-A0A925TCR0-F1
#
_cell.length_a   1.000
_cell.length_b   1.000
_cell.length_c   1.000
_cell.angle_alpha   90.00
_cell.angle_beta   90.00
_cell.angle_gamma   90.00
#
_symmetry.space_group_name_H-M   'P 1'
#
loop_
_entity.id
_entity.type
_entity.pdbx_description
1 polymer ?
#
loop_
_entity_poly.entity_id
_entity_poly.type
_entity_poly.pdbx_seq_one_letter_code
_entity_poly.pdbx_strand_id
1 'polypeptide(L)' 'MMADIVNLRLQRKRKARAVKESEATANRAKFGTPKGERKLAQAKRDREEKHLDDHEIEK' A
#
# COMPACT_ATOMS: atom_id res chain seq x y z
N MET A 1 41.83 12.04 -20.36
CA MET A 1 40.78 12.07 -19.32
C MET A 1 39.45 11.94 -20.04
N MET A 2 38.74 10.82 -19.88
CA MET A 2 37.50 10.55 -20.62
C MET A 2 36.34 11.26 -19.93
N ALA A 3 35.55 12.03 -20.66
CA ALA A 3 34.33 12.62 -20.14
C ALA A 3 33.30 11.51 -19.88
N ASP A 4 32.63 11.56 -18.73
CA ASP A 4 31.53 10.64 -18.41
C ASP A 4 30.35 10.92 -19.35
N ILE A 5 30.23 10.12 -20.41
CA ILE A 5 29.12 10.20 -21.37
C ILE A 5 27.89 9.56 -20.72
N VAL A 6 27.04 10.40 -20.12
CA VAL A 6 25.78 9.95 -19.51
C VAL A 6 24.71 9.77 -20.59
N ASN A 7 24.19 8.55 -20.72
CA ASN A 7 23.08 8.27 -21.63
C ASN A 7 21.74 8.76 -21.06
N LEU A 8 21.30 9.95 -21.47
CA LEU A 8 20.06 10.56 -21.01
C LEU A 8 18.80 9.74 -21.36
N ARG A 9 18.81 8.97 -22.46
CA ARG A 9 17.69 8.11 -22.84
C ARG A 9 17.49 7.00 -21.81
N LEU A 10 18.58 6.37 -21.38
CA LEU A 10 18.54 5.34 -20.34
C LEU A 10 18.07 5.91 -19.00
N GLN A 11 18.55 7.09 -18.63
CA GLN A 11 18.13 7.78 -17.40
C GLN A 11 16.64 8.11 -17.40
N ARG A 12 16.10 8.66 -18.50
CA ARG A 12 14.66 8.91 -18.64
C ARG A 12 13.84 7.62 -18.52
N LYS A 13 14.29 6.53 -19.15
CA LYS A 13 13.63 5.22 -19.05
C LYS A 13 13.63 4.66 -17.63
N ARG A 14 14.74 4.81 -16.90
CA ARG A 14 14.84 4.42 -15.48
C ARG A 14 13.87 5.23 -14.62
N LYS A 15 13.84 6.56 -14.79
CA LYS A 15 12.89 7.44 -14.08
C LYS A 15 11.44 7.04 -14.34
N ALA A 16 11.08 6.79 -15.60
CA ALA A 16 9.71 6.37 -15.95
C ALA A 16 9.32 5.03 -15.32
N ARG A 17 10.25 4.06 -15.21
CA ARG A 17 9.99 2.78 -14.53
C ARG A 17 9.82 2.97 -13.02
N ALA A 18 10.67 3.79 -12.39
CA ALA A 18 10.59 4.07 -10.96
C ALA A 18 9.25 4.70 -10.57
N VAL A 19 8.76 5.66 -11.38
CA VAL A 19 7.43 6.26 -11.18
C VAL A 19 6.33 5.20 -11.26
N LYS A 20 6.32 4.37 -12.31
CA LYS A 20 5.34 3.29 -12.45
C LYS A 20 5.37 2.29 -11.30
N GLU A 21 6.56 1.99 -10.78
CA GLU A 21 6.71 1.09 -9.63
C GLU A 21 6.12 1.71 -8.36
N SER A 22 6.36 3.01 -8.12
CA SER A 22 5.77 3.74 -6.98
C SER A 22 4.25 3.83 -7.06
N GLU A 23 3.69 3.99 -8.26
CA GLU A 23 2.24 3.96 -8.47
C GLU A 23 1.69 2.55 -8.25
N ALA A 24 2.40 1.52 -8.72
CA ALA A 24 2.00 0.13 -8.51
C ALA A 24 2.03 -0.26 -7.03
N THR A 25 3.03 0.17 -6.25
CA THR A 25 3.06 -0.09 -4.80
C THR A 25 1.93 0.63 -4.09
N ALA A 26 1.65 1.89 -4.43
CA ALA A 26 0.51 2.64 -3.90
C ALA A 26 -0.82 1.95 -4.25
N ASN A 27 -0.98 1.46 -5.47
CA ASN A 27 -2.18 0.75 -5.90
C ASN A 27 -2.32 -0.64 -5.25
N ARG A 28 -1.22 -1.36 -5.01
CA ARG A 28 -1.25 -2.61 -4.21
C ARG A 28 -1.65 -2.32 -2.77
N ALA A 29 -1.18 -1.23 -2.17
CA ALA A 29 -1.63 -0.84 -0.84
C ALA A 29 -3.12 -0.46 -0.81
N LYS A 30 -3.59 0.29 -1.81
CA LYS A 30 -4.98 0.77 -1.89
C LYS A 30 -5.98 -0.31 -2.30
N PHE A 31 -5.58 -1.21 -3.21
CA PHE A 31 -6.48 -2.14 -3.91
C PHE A 31 -6.04 -3.59 -3.85
N GLY A 32 -4.83 -3.88 -3.36
CA GLY A 32 -4.25 -5.22 -3.35
C GLY A 32 -4.81 -6.15 -2.28
N THR A 33 -5.54 -5.65 -1.28
CA THR A 33 -6.30 -6.52 -0.37
C THR A 33 -7.56 -7.04 -1.08
N PRO A 34 -7.67 -8.37 -1.31
CA PRO A 34 -8.88 -8.98 -1.85
C PRO A 34 -10.11 -8.59 -1.03
N LYS A 35 -11.27 -8.50 -1.70
CA LYS A 35 -12.53 -8.12 -1.02
C LYS A 35 -12.87 -9.06 0.14
N GLY A 36 -12.53 -10.36 0.02
CA GLY A 36 -12.71 -11.35 1.08
C GLY A 36 -11.87 -11.06 2.32
N GLU A 37 -10.58 -10.76 2.14
CA GLU A 37 -9.66 -10.44 3.24
C GLU A 37 -10.05 -9.13 3.93
N ARG A 38 -10.44 -8.09 3.17
CA ARG A 38 -10.95 -6.84 3.74
C ARG A 38 -12.19 -7.07 4.60
N LYS A 39 -13.16 -7.84 4.10
CA LYS A 39 -14.39 -8.16 4.85
C LYS A 39 -14.10 -8.97 6.12
N LEU A 40 -13.17 -9.93 6.03
CA LEU A 40 -12.77 -10.73 7.19
C LEU A 40 -12.06 -9.87 8.25
N ALA A 41 -11.17 -8.98 7.83
CA ALA A 41 -10.52 -8.03 8.74
C ALA A 41 -11.53 -7.07 9.38
N GLN A 42 -12.50 -6.56 8.61
CA GLN A 42 -13.55 -5.69 9.13
C GLN A 42 -14.46 -6.43 10.13
N ALA A 43 -14.95 -7.62 9.77
CA ALA A 43 -15.77 -8.42 10.68
C ALA A 43 -15.04 -8.82 11.97
N LYS A 44 -13.71 -8.99 11.93
CA LYS A 44 -12.89 -9.18 13.12
C LYS A 44 -12.85 -7.92 13.99
N ARG A 45 -12.60 -6.75 13.39
CA ARG A 45 -12.61 -5.46 14.09
C ARG A 45 -13.97 -5.17 14.71
N ASP A 46 -15.06 -5.32 13.96
CA ASP A 46 -16.42 -5.09 14.46
C ASP A 46 -16.76 -6.03 15.63
N ARG A 47 -16.22 -7.27 15.62
CA ARG A 47 -16.38 -8.20 16.74
C ARG A 47 -15.55 -7.78 17.94
N GLU A 48 -14.31 -7.36 17.74
CA GLU A 48 -13.43 -6.87 18.80
C GLU A 48 -13.99 -5.60 19.44
N GLU A 49 -14.48 -4.65 18.64
CA GLU A 49 -15.15 -3.43 19.10
C GLU A 49 -16.38 -3.77 19.93
N LYS A 50 -17.28 -4.62 19.43
CA LYS A 50 -18.44 -5.09 20.21
C LYS A 50 -18.05 -5.81 21.50
N HIS A 51 -16.99 -6.62 21.48
CA HIS A 51 -16.51 -7.25 22.70
C HIS A 51 -15.99 -6.22 23.70
N LEU A 52 -15.28 -5.18 23.25
CA LEU A 52 -14.82 -4.11 24.12
C LEU A 52 -16.00 -3.30 24.67
N ASP A 53 -16.99 -2.96 23.83
CA ASP A 53 -18.21 -2.27 24.23
C ASP A 53 -19.03 -3.08 25.24
N ASP A 54 -19.21 -4.39 25.01
CA ASP A 54 -19.89 -5.30 25.96
C ASP A 54 -19.15 -5.43 27.30
N HIS A 55 -17.85 -5.11 27.32
CA HIS A 55 -17.00 -5.09 28.51
C HIS A 55 -16.79 -3.68 29.09
N GLU A 56 -17.29 -2.62 28.46
CA GLU A 56 -17.36 -1.30 29.07
C GLU A 56 -18.47 -1.31 30.12
N ILE A 57 -18.04 -1.58 31.36
CA ILE A 57 -18.83 -1.27 32.54
C ILE A 57 -18.77 0.25 32.70
N GLU A 58 -19.75 0.94 32.14
CA GLU A 58 -19.99 2.36 32.38
C GLU A 58 -20.08 2.57 33.92
N LYS A 59 -19.23 3.46 34.45
CA LYS A 59 -19.19 3.80 35.87
C LYS A 59 -19.47 5.28 36.07
#